data_AF-A0A2H5WCD0-F1
#
_entry.id   AF-A0A2H5WCD0-F1
#
_cell.length_a   1.000
_cell.length_b   1.000
_cell.length_c   1.000
_cell.angle_alpha   90.00
_cell.angle_beta   90.00
_cell.angle_gamma   90.00
#
_symmetry.space_group_name_H-M   'P 1'
#
loop_
_entity.id
_entity.type
_entity.pdbx_description
1 polymer ?
#
loop_
_entity_poly.entity_id
_entity_poly.type
_entity_poly.pdbx_seq_one_letter_code
_entity_poly.pdbx_strand_id
1 'polypeptide(L)'
;MRKGSMATSMALLVLLAACARPVGVGGEKGDRAAPGSTPPASGGGTASAEPTGSRSPEGVGTPAEETICATARGGGDHVAQLVDVRVGSHAGYDRIVFEFGASRDGGSFGVPRFEVRPLEAPILDDPRGAVVPMRGSSFAGVVFHGATGVAFTTSVPQGYELTYDGPRELRPDFPVLVEAEQTGDFEATLSWAFGLSRPSCWEVSVLHDPLRVVIDFPSS
;
A
#
# COMPACT_ATOMS: atom_id res chain seq x y z
N MET A 1 -17.13 -55.26 -5.42
CA MET A 1 -16.17 -56.26 -5.93
C MET A 1 -16.40 -56.46 -7.42
N ARG A 2 -15.49 -55.97 -8.28
CA ARG A 2 -15.14 -56.54 -9.58
C ARG A 2 -13.80 -55.91 -10.00
N LYS A 3 -12.81 -56.79 -10.11
CA LYS A 3 -11.40 -56.56 -10.47
C LYS A 3 -11.25 -56.47 -12.00
N GLY A 4 -10.19 -55.81 -12.44
CA GLY A 4 -9.63 -55.87 -13.80
C GLY A 4 -8.74 -54.64 -14.05
N SER A 5 -7.52 -54.60 -13.51
CA SER A 5 -6.26 -55.22 -13.96
C SER A 5 -5.49 -54.37 -14.98
N MET A 6 -4.23 -54.13 -14.61
CA MET A 6 -3.19 -53.28 -15.18
C MET A 6 -2.73 -53.71 -16.58
N ALA A 7 -2.16 -52.76 -17.33
CA ALA A 7 -0.96 -52.98 -18.14
C ALA A 7 -0.14 -51.69 -18.32
N THR A 8 1.13 -51.82 -17.94
CA THR A 8 2.31 -50.96 -18.02
C THR A 8 2.68 -50.46 -19.42
N SER A 9 3.31 -49.28 -19.51
CA SER A 9 4.47 -49.08 -20.38
C SER A 9 5.37 -47.94 -19.92
N MET A 10 6.65 -48.26 -19.81
CA MET A 10 7.79 -47.46 -19.36
C MET A 10 8.61 -47.09 -20.60
N ALA A 11 8.97 -45.81 -20.78
CA ALA A 11 10.11 -45.45 -21.63
C ALA A 11 10.68 -44.08 -21.23
N LEU A 12 11.94 -44.15 -20.82
CA LEU A 12 12.88 -43.11 -20.45
C LEU A 12 13.39 -42.37 -21.69
N LEU A 13 13.52 -41.04 -21.67
CA LEU A 13 14.52 -40.35 -22.49
C LEU A 13 15.02 -39.07 -21.81
N VAL A 14 16.32 -39.09 -21.50
CA VAL A 14 17.13 -38.00 -20.95
C VAL A 14 17.68 -37.17 -22.12
N LEU A 15 17.58 -35.85 -22.04
CA LEU A 15 18.38 -34.92 -22.85
C LEU A 15 18.84 -33.75 -21.96
N LEU A 16 20.09 -33.84 -21.49
CA LEU A 16 20.84 -32.74 -20.90
C LEU A 16 21.34 -31.83 -22.03
N ALA A 17 20.94 -30.56 -22.01
CA ALA A 17 21.54 -29.51 -22.85
C ALA A 17 22.23 -28.49 -21.93
N ALA A 18 23.55 -28.62 -21.83
CA ALA A 18 24.42 -27.64 -21.19
C ALA A 18 24.70 -26.48 -22.14
N CYS A 19 24.59 -25.24 -21.66
CA CYS A 19 25.10 -24.05 -22.34
C CYS A 19 25.92 -23.24 -21.34
N ALA A 20 27.23 -23.45 -21.35
CA ALA A 20 28.20 -22.53 -20.75
C ALA A 20 28.51 -21.42 -21.76
N ARG A 21 28.47 -20.15 -21.32
CA ARG A 21 29.00 -19.01 -22.08
C ARG A 21 30.26 -18.49 -21.38
N PRO A 22 31.32 -18.16 -22.13
CA PRO A 22 32.48 -17.48 -21.58
C PRO A 22 32.18 -15.97 -21.49
N VAL A 23 32.56 -15.35 -20.37
CA VAL A 23 32.73 -13.89 -20.26
C VAL A 23 34.21 -13.64 -20.06
N GLY A 24 34.79 -12.85 -20.95
CA GLY A 24 36.15 -12.34 -20.87
C GLY A 24 36.25 -10.97 -21.53
N VAL A 25 37.22 -10.19 -21.04
CA VAL A 25 37.66 -8.82 -21.45
C VAL A 25 36.76 -7.71 -20.89
N GLY A 26 37.24 -6.63 -20.25
CA GLY A 26 38.52 -6.01 -19.90
C GLY A 26 38.12 -4.75 -19.08
N GLY A 27 38.83 -4.29 -18.04
CA GLY A 27 40.12 -3.63 -18.11
C GLY A 27 39.99 -2.15 -18.52
N GLU A 28 39.89 -1.22 -17.55
CA GLU A 28 40.47 0.16 -17.50
C GLU A 28 39.78 0.96 -16.38
N LYS A 29 40.43 1.22 -15.23
CA LYS A 29 41.37 2.31 -14.88
C LYS A 29 40.76 3.73 -14.98
N GLY A 30 40.62 4.39 -13.83
CA GLY A 30 40.23 5.79 -13.73
C GLY A 30 40.32 6.30 -12.30
N ASP A 31 41.54 6.58 -11.83
CA ASP A 31 41.81 7.39 -10.64
C ASP A 31 41.19 8.79 -10.77
N ARG A 32 40.54 9.30 -9.72
CA ARG A 32 40.86 10.67 -9.26
C ARG A 32 40.40 10.97 -7.83
N ALA A 33 41.36 11.56 -7.14
CA ALA A 33 41.42 11.93 -5.73
C ALA A 33 40.46 13.06 -5.30
N ALA A 34 40.01 12.99 -4.06
CA ALA A 34 39.72 14.14 -3.18
C ALA A 34 41.07 14.75 -2.70
N PRO A 35 41.19 15.99 -2.15
CA PRO A 35 40.38 16.54 -1.06
C PRO A 35 40.23 18.09 -1.07
N GLY A 36 39.68 18.70 0.00
CA GLY A 36 40.10 20.05 0.40
C GLY A 36 39.06 20.94 1.06
N SER A 37 39.29 21.23 2.34
CA SER A 37 38.50 21.99 3.32
C SER A 37 38.45 23.53 3.15
N THR A 38 37.42 24.12 3.76
CA THR A 38 37.13 25.54 4.12
C THR A 38 38.13 26.16 5.14
N PRO A 39 37.96 27.38 5.73
CA PRO A 39 37.50 28.76 5.35
C PRO A 39 38.60 29.80 5.76
N PRO A 40 38.39 31.05 6.28
CA PRO A 40 37.31 32.07 6.25
C PRO A 40 37.82 33.51 5.87
N ALA A 41 36.93 34.52 5.81
CA ALA A 41 37.33 35.92 6.06
C ALA A 41 36.18 36.77 6.61
N SER A 42 36.52 37.48 7.69
CA SER A 42 35.73 38.43 8.47
C SER A 42 35.67 39.80 7.80
N GLY A 43 34.55 40.51 7.91
CA GLY A 43 34.39 41.89 7.50
C GLY A 43 33.42 42.60 8.42
N GLY A 44 33.95 43.33 9.40
CA GLY A 44 33.18 44.23 10.26
C GLY A 44 32.83 45.52 9.53
N GLY A 45 31.62 46.02 9.77
CA GLY A 45 31.15 47.32 9.32
C GLY A 45 30.25 47.94 10.38
N THR A 46 30.69 49.07 10.94
CA THR A 46 29.96 49.91 11.88
C THR A 46 29.30 51.06 11.11
N ALA A 47 27.99 51.27 11.24
CA ALA A 47 27.29 52.54 11.00
C ALA A 47 25.89 52.42 11.64
N SER A 48 25.56 53.23 12.65
CA SER A 48 24.98 54.59 12.58
C SER A 48 23.45 54.56 12.52
N ALA A 49 22.83 55.31 13.44
CA ALA A 49 21.45 55.19 13.91
C ALA A 49 20.41 56.01 13.11
N GLU A 50 19.13 55.69 13.43
CA GLU A 50 17.83 56.35 13.14
C GLU A 50 17.14 56.12 11.78
N PRO A 51 15.77 56.16 11.70
CA PRO A 51 14.78 56.49 12.75
C PRO A 51 13.69 55.41 12.97
N THR A 52 12.88 55.66 14.01
CA THR A 52 11.68 54.94 14.46
C THR A 52 10.67 54.65 13.34
N GLY A 53 10.65 53.40 12.88
CA GLY A 53 9.53 52.83 12.11
C GLY A 53 8.59 52.07 13.05
N SER A 54 7.39 52.58 13.25
CA SER A 54 6.29 51.87 13.91
C SER A 54 5.96 50.63 13.08
N ARG A 55 6.43 49.45 13.51
CA ARG A 55 5.99 48.18 12.96
C ARG A 55 4.55 47.96 13.40
N SER A 56 3.62 48.12 12.45
CA SER A 56 2.31 47.49 12.51
C SER A 56 2.53 46.01 12.80
N PRO A 57 1.83 45.38 13.76
CA PRO A 57 1.93 43.95 13.92
C PRO A 57 1.42 43.31 12.63
N GLU A 58 2.32 42.70 11.86
CA GLU A 58 1.94 41.69 10.88
C GLU A 58 1.09 40.68 11.65
N GLY A 59 -0.16 40.55 11.23
CA GLY A 59 -1.05 39.55 11.77
C GLY A 59 -0.35 38.21 11.68
N VAL A 60 -0.06 37.62 12.84
CA VAL A 60 0.31 36.21 12.94
C VAL A 60 -0.87 35.47 12.33
N GLY A 61 -0.71 35.04 11.08
CA GLY A 61 -1.65 34.14 10.45
C GLY A 61 -1.76 32.94 11.37
N THR A 62 -2.93 32.75 11.96
CA THR A 62 -3.24 31.53 12.69
C THR A 62 -2.88 30.38 11.77
N PRO A 63 -2.04 29.40 12.19
CA PRO A 63 -1.83 28.20 11.41
C PRO A 63 -3.21 27.63 11.07
N ALA A 64 -3.47 27.37 9.79
CA ALA A 64 -4.68 26.68 9.39
C ALA A 64 -4.79 25.42 10.26
N GLU A 65 -5.93 25.24 10.95
CA GLU A 65 -6.16 24.02 11.71
C GLU A 65 -6.00 22.84 10.76
N GLU A 66 -4.92 22.08 10.96
CA GLU A 66 -4.68 20.88 10.20
C GLU A 66 -5.83 19.94 10.51
N THR A 67 -6.62 19.59 9.48
CA THR A 67 -7.73 18.65 9.66
C THR A 67 -7.14 17.28 9.93
N ILE A 68 -6.98 16.94 11.21
CA ILE A 68 -6.47 15.63 11.63
C ILE A 68 -7.64 14.65 11.58
N CYS A 69 -7.58 13.72 10.63
CA CYS A 69 -8.58 12.65 10.54
C CYS A 69 -8.40 11.66 11.69
N ALA A 70 -9.49 11.38 12.41
CA ALA A 70 -9.49 10.38 13.46
C ALA A 70 -9.37 8.97 12.89
N THR A 71 -8.58 8.12 13.54
CA THR A 71 -8.50 6.70 13.20
C THR A 71 -9.85 6.01 13.38
N ALA A 72 -10.36 5.36 12.33
CA ALA A 72 -11.55 4.53 12.40
C ALA A 72 -11.15 3.06 12.64
N ARG A 73 -11.89 2.37 13.52
CA ARG A 73 -11.65 0.95 13.85
C ARG A 73 -12.97 0.18 13.87
N GLY A 74 -12.90 -1.11 13.55
CA GLY A 74 -14.06 -1.99 13.63
C GLY A 74 -13.69 -3.45 13.43
N GLY A 75 -14.71 -4.30 13.34
CA GLY A 75 -14.53 -5.76 13.23
C GLY A 75 -14.11 -6.42 14.53
N GLY A 76 -13.62 -7.66 14.41
CA GLY A 76 -13.21 -8.50 15.54
C GLY A 76 -12.22 -9.58 15.14
N ASP A 77 -12.00 -10.54 16.04
CA ASP A 77 -11.14 -11.71 15.78
C ASP A 77 -11.83 -12.70 14.84
N HIS A 78 -11.91 -12.30 13.58
CA HIS A 78 -12.48 -13.05 12.47
C HIS A 78 -11.44 -13.27 11.39
N VAL A 79 -11.67 -14.31 10.59
CA VAL A 79 -10.88 -14.58 9.39
C VAL A 79 -11.72 -14.46 8.14
N ALA A 80 -11.17 -13.80 7.13
CA ALA A 80 -11.88 -13.43 5.92
C ALA A 80 -10.95 -13.48 4.70
N GLN A 81 -11.44 -14.01 3.60
CA GLN A 81 -10.72 -13.98 2.32
C GLN A 81 -11.19 -12.79 1.52
N LEU A 82 -10.28 -11.92 1.09
CA LEU A 82 -10.59 -10.86 0.14
C LEU A 82 -11.01 -11.53 -1.18
N VAL A 83 -12.15 -11.11 -1.72
CA VAL A 83 -12.68 -11.64 -2.98
C VAL A 83 -12.77 -10.60 -4.07
N ASP A 84 -12.99 -9.33 -3.71
CA ASP A 84 -13.11 -8.24 -4.68
C ASP A 84 -12.74 -6.90 -4.05
N VAL A 85 -12.21 -5.99 -4.87
CA VAL A 85 -11.96 -4.59 -4.52
C VAL A 85 -12.52 -3.71 -5.62
N ARG A 86 -13.48 -2.85 -5.26
CA ARG A 86 -14.16 -1.96 -6.22
C ARG A 86 -14.02 -0.52 -5.79
N VAL A 87 -13.85 0.36 -6.77
CA VAL A 87 -13.84 1.81 -6.58
C VAL A 87 -14.95 2.47 -7.40
N GLY A 88 -15.53 3.56 -6.91
CA GLY A 88 -16.52 4.35 -7.63
C GLY A 88 -16.58 5.80 -7.17
N SER A 89 -16.88 6.71 -8.08
CA SER A 89 -17.15 8.12 -7.76
C SER A 89 -18.66 8.35 -7.72
N HIS A 90 -19.11 9.09 -6.71
CA HIS A 90 -20.51 9.38 -6.43
C HIS A 90 -20.71 10.88 -6.21
N ALA A 91 -21.96 11.33 -6.15
CA ALA A 91 -22.26 12.69 -5.77
C ALA A 91 -21.86 12.92 -4.30
N GLY A 92 -20.79 13.71 -4.10
CA GLY A 92 -20.33 14.14 -2.77
C GLY A 92 -19.28 13.22 -2.12
N TYR A 93 -18.90 12.10 -2.73
CA TYR A 93 -17.84 11.23 -2.22
C TYR A 93 -17.28 10.28 -3.29
N ASP A 94 -16.05 9.84 -3.09
CA ASP A 94 -15.48 8.66 -3.75
C ASP A 94 -15.49 7.47 -2.80
N ARG A 95 -15.60 6.26 -3.32
CA ARG A 95 -15.77 5.05 -2.55
C ARG A 95 -14.74 4.00 -2.96
N ILE A 96 -14.21 3.29 -1.97
CA ILE A 96 -13.59 1.97 -2.14
C ILE A 96 -14.34 0.94 -1.31
N VAL A 97 -14.51 -0.26 -1.85
CA VAL A 97 -15.21 -1.39 -1.24
C VAL A 97 -14.31 -2.61 -1.27
N PHE A 98 -14.05 -3.19 -0.09
CA PHE A 98 -13.41 -4.48 0.07
C PHE A 98 -14.49 -5.53 0.35
N GLU A 99 -14.68 -6.47 -0.57
CA GLU A 99 -15.59 -7.60 -0.38
C GLU A 99 -14.83 -8.80 0.17
N PHE A 100 -15.45 -9.47 1.14
CA PHE A 100 -14.88 -10.60 1.85
C PHE A 100 -15.77 -11.83 1.79
N GLY A 101 -15.15 -12.99 1.58
CA GLY A 101 -15.74 -14.31 1.68
C GLY A 101 -15.24 -15.07 2.91
N ALA A 102 -15.90 -16.19 3.21
CA ALA A 102 -15.48 -17.08 4.27
C ALA A 102 -14.09 -17.67 3.99
N SER A 103 -13.25 -17.75 5.02
CA SER A 103 -11.95 -18.40 4.93
C SER A 103 -12.11 -19.90 4.62
N ARG A 104 -11.35 -20.39 3.63
CA ARG A 104 -11.23 -21.83 3.34
C ARG A 104 -10.26 -22.52 4.31
N ASP A 105 -9.47 -21.75 5.04
CA ASP A 105 -8.44 -22.23 5.96
C ASP A 105 -8.97 -22.46 7.39
N GLY A 106 -10.30 -22.32 7.58
CA GLY A 106 -10.99 -22.43 8.86
C GLY A 106 -11.10 -21.09 9.59
N GLY A 107 -11.56 -21.12 10.84
CA GLY A 107 -11.79 -19.95 11.70
C GLY A 107 -13.20 -19.33 11.59
N SER A 108 -13.49 -18.37 12.45
CA SER A 108 -14.80 -17.71 12.50
C SER A 108 -14.90 -16.63 11.42
N PHE A 109 -15.81 -16.80 10.47
CA PHE A 109 -16.07 -15.78 9.45
C PHE A 109 -16.85 -14.60 10.05
N GLY A 110 -16.45 -13.39 9.68
CA GLY A 110 -17.04 -12.13 10.13
C GLY A 110 -16.20 -10.97 9.64
N VAL A 111 -16.53 -9.75 10.09
CA VAL A 111 -15.74 -8.54 9.76
C VAL A 111 -14.34 -8.69 10.39
N PRO A 112 -13.26 -8.84 9.59
CA PRO A 112 -11.93 -8.88 10.16
C PRO A 112 -11.65 -7.56 10.87
N ARG A 113 -10.88 -7.59 11.97
CA ARG A 113 -10.50 -6.36 12.67
C ARG A 113 -9.80 -5.44 11.68
N PHE A 114 -10.22 -4.19 11.61
CA PHE A 114 -9.62 -3.22 10.72
C PHE A 114 -9.31 -1.89 11.40
N GLU A 115 -8.34 -1.18 10.82
CA GLU A 115 -8.00 0.18 11.17
C GLU A 115 -7.82 1.01 9.90
N VAL A 116 -8.55 2.12 9.78
CA VAL A 116 -8.34 3.15 8.75
C VAL A 116 -7.70 4.37 9.41
N ARG A 117 -6.55 4.81 8.89
CA ARG A 117 -5.73 5.87 9.50
C ARG A 117 -5.03 6.74 8.46
N PRO A 118 -4.56 7.95 8.85
CA PRO A 118 -3.67 8.73 8.01
C PRO A 118 -2.35 7.98 7.80
N LEU A 119 -1.73 8.17 6.64
CA LEU A 119 -0.37 7.70 6.36
C LEU A 119 0.53 8.88 6.06
N GLU A 120 1.81 8.74 6.42
CA GLU A 120 2.86 9.68 6.09
C GLU A 120 3.74 9.11 4.99
N ALA A 121 4.19 9.96 4.07
CA ALA A 121 5.14 9.54 3.05
C ALA A 121 6.56 9.39 3.64
N PRO A 122 7.39 8.46 3.12
CA PRO A 122 7.08 7.55 2.02
C PRO A 122 6.13 6.42 2.45
N ILE A 123 5.22 6.04 1.55
CA ILE A 123 4.42 4.83 1.73
C ILE A 123 5.33 3.63 1.50
N LEU A 124 5.29 2.68 2.43
CA LEU A 124 6.12 1.47 2.38
C LEU A 124 5.23 0.25 2.21
N ASP A 125 5.73 -0.73 1.50
CA ASP A 125 5.12 -2.05 1.49
C ASP A 125 5.48 -2.85 2.76
N ASP A 126 4.58 -3.73 3.15
CA ASP A 126 4.70 -4.63 4.29
C ASP A 126 4.63 -6.07 3.75
N PRO A 127 5.67 -6.91 3.94
CA PRO A 127 6.79 -6.75 4.88
C PRO A 127 8.12 -6.31 4.27
N ARG A 128 8.22 -6.01 2.97
CA ARG A 128 9.54 -5.79 2.32
C ARG A 128 10.16 -4.42 2.65
N GLY A 129 9.38 -3.44 3.11
CA GLY A 129 9.84 -2.08 3.41
C GLY A 129 10.27 -1.27 2.18
N ALA A 130 9.88 -1.71 0.99
CA ALA A 130 10.13 -1.00 -0.26
C ALA A 130 9.18 0.19 -0.41
N VAL A 131 9.67 1.29 -1.00
CA VAL A 131 8.83 2.46 -1.27
C VAL A 131 7.79 2.12 -2.33
N VAL A 132 6.53 2.43 -2.03
CA VAL A 132 5.39 2.36 -2.93
C VAL A 132 5.11 3.77 -3.48
N PRO A 133 5.39 4.05 -4.76
CA PRO A 133 5.13 5.35 -5.36
C PRO A 133 3.63 5.62 -5.44
N MET A 134 3.12 6.51 -4.59
CA MET A 134 1.70 6.82 -4.48
C MET A 134 1.40 8.23 -5.02
N ARG A 135 0.37 8.36 -5.87
CA ARG A 135 -0.21 9.61 -6.38
C ARG A 135 -1.03 10.31 -5.29
N GLY A 136 -1.26 11.60 -5.48
CA GLY A 136 -2.00 12.43 -4.54
C GLY A 136 -1.08 13.30 -3.68
N SER A 137 -1.69 14.12 -2.85
CA SER A 137 -1.02 15.06 -1.94
C SER A 137 -1.34 14.80 -0.47
N SER A 138 -2.18 13.81 -0.18
CA SER A 138 -2.53 13.34 1.15
C SER A 138 -2.74 11.83 1.09
N PHE A 139 -2.43 11.13 2.18
CA PHE A 139 -2.44 9.67 2.20
C PHE A 139 -3.23 9.13 3.40
N ALA A 140 -3.97 8.06 3.14
CA ALA A 140 -4.63 7.27 4.16
C ALA A 140 -4.38 5.79 3.85
N GLY A 141 -4.72 4.91 4.78
CA GLY A 141 -4.65 3.48 4.52
C GLY A 141 -5.55 2.69 5.44
N VAL A 142 -5.85 1.47 5.01
CA VAL A 142 -6.56 0.47 5.80
C VAL A 142 -5.66 -0.73 6.04
N VAL A 143 -5.70 -1.26 7.26
CA VAL A 143 -5.11 -2.55 7.61
C VAL A 143 -6.21 -3.44 8.13
N PHE A 144 -6.32 -4.65 7.58
CA PHE A 144 -7.20 -5.71 8.03
C PHE A 144 -6.36 -6.82 8.66
N HIS A 145 -6.66 -7.17 9.92
CA HIS A 145 -6.06 -8.30 10.62
C HIS A 145 -7.01 -9.50 10.56
N GLY A 146 -6.46 -10.65 10.17
CA GLY A 146 -7.25 -11.84 9.85
C GLY A 146 -7.78 -11.85 8.41
N ALA A 147 -7.21 -11.04 7.51
CA ALA A 147 -7.64 -11.00 6.11
C ALA A 147 -6.51 -11.25 5.13
N THR A 148 -6.80 -11.91 4.02
CA THR A 148 -5.82 -12.19 2.96
C THR A 148 -6.52 -12.41 1.60
N GLY A 149 -5.83 -12.12 0.49
CA GLY A 149 -6.30 -12.37 -0.87
C GLY A 149 -5.97 -13.77 -1.39
N VAL A 150 -5.56 -14.69 -0.52
CA VAL A 150 -5.25 -16.08 -0.88
C VAL A 150 -5.92 -17.11 0.05
N ALA A 151 -6.09 -18.33 -0.44
CA ALA A 151 -6.47 -19.50 0.34
C ALA A 151 -5.32 -20.51 0.33
N PHE A 152 -4.87 -20.99 1.49
CA PHE A 152 -3.84 -22.01 1.54
C PHE A 152 -4.38 -23.38 1.10
N THR A 153 -3.59 -24.11 0.32
CA THR A 153 -4.01 -25.42 -0.18
C THR A 153 -2.81 -26.26 -0.57
N THR A 154 -2.93 -27.57 -0.39
CA THR A 154 -1.94 -28.55 -0.89
C THR A 154 -2.28 -29.05 -2.29
N SER A 155 -3.37 -28.55 -2.88
CA SER A 155 -3.89 -29.02 -4.17
C SER A 155 -3.16 -28.44 -5.38
N VAL A 156 -2.38 -27.36 -5.19
CA VAL A 156 -1.55 -26.73 -6.23
C VAL A 156 -0.10 -26.57 -5.76
N PRO A 157 0.90 -26.62 -6.68
CA PRO A 157 2.32 -26.60 -6.30
C PRO A 157 2.75 -25.35 -5.50
N GLN A 158 2.12 -24.21 -5.74
CA GLN A 158 2.42 -22.95 -5.08
C GLN A 158 1.99 -22.90 -3.61
N GLY A 159 1.16 -23.85 -3.17
CA GLY A 159 0.67 -23.91 -1.78
C GLY A 159 -0.50 -22.99 -1.46
N TYR A 160 -0.99 -22.22 -2.44
CA TYR A 160 -2.15 -21.34 -2.29
C TYR A 160 -2.89 -21.12 -3.62
N GLU A 161 -4.17 -20.76 -3.52
CA GLU A 161 -5.00 -20.24 -4.61
C GLU A 161 -5.33 -18.77 -4.34
N LEU A 162 -5.45 -17.95 -5.39
CA LEU A 162 -5.94 -16.58 -5.23
C LEU A 162 -7.44 -16.61 -4.93
N THR A 163 -7.85 -15.87 -3.90
CA THR A 163 -9.27 -15.58 -3.63
C THR A 163 -9.63 -14.21 -4.19
N TYR A 164 -8.64 -13.32 -4.28
CA TYR A 164 -8.70 -12.06 -5.01
C TYR A 164 -7.70 -12.10 -6.17
N ASP A 165 -8.21 -12.02 -7.41
CA ASP A 165 -7.43 -11.99 -8.65
C ASP A 165 -7.47 -10.63 -9.36
N GLY A 166 -8.09 -9.63 -8.71
CA GLY A 166 -8.16 -8.26 -9.21
C GLY A 166 -6.83 -7.50 -9.13
N PRO A 167 -6.79 -6.27 -9.66
CA PRO A 167 -5.59 -5.44 -9.68
C PRO A 167 -5.16 -5.07 -8.25
N ARG A 168 -3.84 -5.05 -8.01
CA ARG A 168 -3.26 -4.59 -6.74
C ARG A 168 -3.02 -3.09 -6.71
N GLU A 169 -3.17 -2.42 -7.84
CA GLU A 169 -3.03 -0.98 -8.01
C GLU A 169 -4.20 -0.48 -8.86
N LEU A 170 -4.93 0.50 -8.33
CA LEU A 170 -6.09 1.11 -8.94
C LEU A 170 -5.81 2.61 -9.05
N ARG A 171 -5.85 3.18 -10.25
CA ARG A 171 -5.68 4.61 -10.50
C ARG A 171 -6.93 5.22 -11.10
N PRO A 172 -8.01 5.38 -10.31
CA PRO A 172 -9.28 5.86 -10.83
C PRO A 172 -9.28 7.36 -11.19
N ASP A 173 -8.33 8.15 -10.67
CA ASP A 173 -8.27 9.61 -10.87
C ASP A 173 -9.61 10.32 -10.57
N PHE A 174 -10.33 9.85 -9.55
CA PHE A 174 -11.57 10.48 -9.09
C PHE A 174 -11.30 11.81 -8.38
N PRO A 175 -12.35 12.63 -8.10
CA PRO A 175 -12.16 13.94 -7.49
C PRO A 175 -11.32 13.94 -6.21
N VAL A 176 -11.39 12.91 -5.38
CA VAL A 176 -10.63 12.74 -4.12
C VAL A 176 -9.73 11.52 -4.19
N LEU A 177 -10.27 10.33 -4.45
CA LEU A 177 -9.49 9.09 -4.50
C LEU A 177 -8.80 8.99 -5.87
N VAL A 178 -7.51 9.28 -5.93
CA VAL A 178 -6.75 9.24 -7.20
C VAL A 178 -6.01 7.92 -7.38
N GLU A 179 -5.68 7.24 -6.28
CA GLU A 179 -5.01 5.95 -6.30
C GLU A 179 -5.38 5.09 -5.08
N ALA A 180 -5.44 3.78 -5.26
CA ALA A 180 -5.50 2.80 -4.19
C ALA A 180 -4.58 1.62 -4.54
N GLU A 181 -3.68 1.26 -3.64
CA GLU A 181 -2.70 0.20 -3.87
C GLU A 181 -2.58 -0.74 -2.67
N GLN A 182 -2.53 -2.05 -2.92
CA GLN A 182 -2.24 -3.05 -1.91
C GLN A 182 -0.78 -2.92 -1.48
N THR A 183 -0.57 -2.56 -0.23
CA THR A 183 0.75 -2.40 0.37
C THR A 183 1.23 -3.64 1.11
N GLY A 184 0.36 -4.62 1.37
CA GLY A 184 0.76 -5.86 2.05
C GLY A 184 -0.33 -6.92 2.09
N ASP A 185 0.09 -8.17 2.09
CA ASP A 185 -0.73 -9.36 2.29
C ASP A 185 0.17 -10.48 2.82
N PHE A 186 0.46 -10.43 4.12
CA PHE A 186 1.38 -11.34 4.80
C PHE A 186 0.83 -11.67 6.19
N GLU A 187 0.94 -12.95 6.61
CA GLU A 187 0.44 -13.42 7.91
C GLU A 187 -1.02 -13.01 8.21
N ALA A 188 -1.88 -13.04 7.19
CA ALA A 188 -3.27 -12.57 7.27
C ALA A 188 -3.41 -11.10 7.72
N THR A 189 -2.41 -10.28 7.42
CA THR A 189 -2.45 -8.82 7.51
C THR A 189 -2.48 -8.26 6.10
N LEU A 190 -3.68 -7.82 5.69
CA LEU A 190 -3.93 -7.20 4.39
C LEU A 190 -3.94 -5.69 4.57
N SER A 191 -3.05 -4.98 3.87
CA SER A 191 -2.98 -3.53 3.92
C SER A 191 -3.13 -2.90 2.54
N TRP A 192 -3.83 -1.78 2.49
CA TRP A 192 -3.98 -0.94 1.31
C TRP A 192 -3.73 0.52 1.69
N ALA A 193 -3.07 1.25 0.81
CA ALA A 193 -2.88 2.69 0.91
C ALA A 193 -3.71 3.41 -0.16
N PHE A 194 -4.08 4.64 0.15
CA PHE A 194 -4.94 5.50 -0.65
C PHE A 194 -4.22 6.82 -0.92
N GLY A 195 -4.05 7.11 -2.20
CA GLY A 195 -3.63 8.41 -2.70
C GLY A 195 -4.82 9.33 -2.84
N LEU A 196 -4.84 10.44 -2.09
CA LEU A 196 -5.91 11.43 -2.11
C LEU A 196 -5.43 12.73 -2.75
N SER A 197 -6.25 13.33 -3.61
CA SER A 197 -5.97 14.62 -4.28
C SER A 197 -5.94 15.81 -3.33
N ARG A 198 -6.55 15.66 -2.15
CA ARG A 198 -6.62 16.62 -1.05
C ARG A 198 -6.90 15.87 0.27
N PRO A 199 -6.63 16.45 1.44
CA PRO A 199 -7.08 15.89 2.71
C PRO A 199 -8.61 15.67 2.69
N SER A 200 -9.04 14.45 3.00
CA SER A 200 -10.44 14.09 3.13
C SER A 200 -10.57 12.97 4.17
N CYS A 201 -11.29 13.23 5.26
CA CYS A 201 -11.49 12.24 6.31
C CYS A 201 -12.58 11.26 5.90
N TRP A 202 -12.35 9.99 6.18
CA TRP A 202 -13.18 8.91 5.69
C TRP A 202 -14.42 8.65 6.55
N GLU A 203 -15.43 8.10 5.92
CA GLU A 203 -16.54 7.41 6.58
C GLU A 203 -16.44 5.91 6.30
N VAL A 204 -16.51 5.09 7.35
CA VAL A 204 -16.45 3.63 7.21
C VAL A 204 -17.81 3.03 7.52
N SER A 205 -18.29 2.15 6.63
CA SER A 205 -19.48 1.34 6.88
C SER A 205 -19.23 -0.13 6.56
N VAL A 206 -20.02 -0.99 7.18
CA VAL A 206 -20.01 -2.44 6.95
C VAL A 206 -21.34 -2.84 6.34
N LEU A 207 -21.29 -3.58 5.24
CA LEU A 207 -22.46 -4.21 4.63
C LEU A 207 -22.35 -5.72 4.77
N HIS A 208 -23.49 -6.39 4.85
CA HIS A 208 -23.58 -7.84 4.91
C HIS A 208 -24.27 -8.37 3.63
N ASP A 209 -24.09 -9.66 3.34
CA ASP A 209 -24.72 -10.39 2.24
C ASP A 209 -24.53 -9.74 0.83
N PRO A 210 -23.28 -9.61 0.31
CA PRO A 210 -22.01 -10.12 0.83
C PRO A 210 -21.33 -9.17 1.83
N LEU A 211 -20.45 -9.72 2.66
CA LEU A 211 -19.66 -8.97 3.65
C LEU A 211 -18.74 -7.98 2.95
N ARG A 212 -18.90 -6.70 3.25
CA ARG A 212 -18.10 -5.61 2.66
C ARG A 212 -17.70 -4.60 3.70
N VAL A 213 -16.46 -4.16 3.66
CA VAL A 213 -16.00 -2.93 4.33
C VAL A 213 -15.91 -1.84 3.28
N VAL A 214 -16.65 -0.76 3.50
CA VAL A 214 -16.79 0.37 2.59
C VAL A 214 -16.13 1.57 3.22
N ILE A 215 -15.29 2.27 2.47
CA ILE A 215 -14.63 3.50 2.88
C ILE A 215 -14.99 4.57 1.87
N ASP A 216 -15.64 5.62 2.37
CA ASP A 216 -16.04 6.80 1.59
C ASP A 216 -15.14 7.98 1.91
N PHE A 217 -14.74 8.71 0.87
CA PHE A 217 -13.94 9.93 0.93
C PHE A 217 -14.80 11.10 0.44
N PRO A 218 -15.31 11.95 1.35
CA PRO A 218 -16.10 13.13 1.00
C PRO A 218 -15.38 14.04 0.00
N SER A 219 -16.12 14.46 -1.03
CA SER A 219 -15.61 15.26 -2.14
C SER A 219 -16.13 16.71 -2.16
N SER A 220 -17.00 17.10 -1.24
CA SER A 220 -17.63 18.42 -1.17
C SER A 220 -17.91 18.85 0.26
#